data_AF-A0A3S8ZC62-F1
#
_entry.id   AF-A0A3S8ZC62-F1
#
_cell.length_a   1.000
_cell.length_b   1.000
_cell.length_c   1.000
_cell.angle_alpha   90.00
_cell.angle_beta   90.00
_cell.angle_gamma   90.00
#
_symmetry.space_group_name_H-M   'P 1'
#
loop_
_entity.id
_entity.type
_entity.pdbx_description
1 polymer ?
#
loop_
_entity_poly.entity_id
_entity_poly.type
_entity_poly.pdbx_seq_one_letter_code
_entity_poly.pdbx_strand_id
1 'polypeptide(L)'
;MYTLIVRPGCHLCEQAEQSLAELEEERGLDWRAIDIDTDAAFAQYSDDLPVLLRDGRPVARLTSSKAALARATQPNLWQRLVSSLHIN
;
A
#
# COMPACT_ATOMS: atom_id res chain seq x y z
N MET A 1 -6.44 2.66 -6.38
CA MET A 1 -6.49 1.33 -5.74
C MET A 1 -5.08 0.94 -5.31
N TYR A 2 -4.90 0.34 -4.13
CA TYR A 2 -3.59 -0.10 -3.66
C TYR A 2 -3.39 -1.61 -3.84
N THR A 3 -2.14 -2.04 -3.98
CA THR A 3 -1.78 -3.46 -4.05
C THR A 3 -0.51 -3.70 -3.27
N LEU A 4 -0.56 -4.58 -2.28
CA LEU A 4 0.60 -4.99 -1.49
C LEU A 4 1.18 -6.27 -2.10
N ILE A 5 2.42 -6.20 -2.54
CA ILE A 5 3.17 -7.38 -3.00
C ILE A 5 3.86 -7.99 -1.77
N VAL A 6 3.60 -9.28 -1.55
CA VAL A 6 4.04 -10.04 -0.37
C VAL A 6 4.60 -11.39 -0.76
N ARG A 7 5.19 -12.10 0.21
CA ARG A 7 5.53 -13.53 0.12
C ARG A 7 4.99 -14.25 1.35
N PRO A 8 4.36 -15.44 1.22
CA PRO A 8 3.95 -16.25 2.35
C PRO A 8 5.12 -16.58 3.30
N GLY A 9 4.89 -16.48 4.62
CA GLY A 9 5.92 -16.72 5.64
C GLY A 9 6.91 -15.57 5.87
N CYS A 10 6.71 -14.43 5.19
CA CYS A 10 7.45 -13.19 5.44
C CYS A 10 6.82 -12.43 6.62
N HIS A 11 7.46 -12.48 7.79
CA HIS A 11 6.95 -11.81 8.99
C HIS A 11 6.76 -10.29 8.82
N LEU A 12 7.63 -9.64 8.05
CA LEU A 12 7.49 -8.21 7.75
C LEU A 12 6.25 -7.92 6.89
N CYS A 13 5.91 -8.84 5.99
CA CYS A 13 4.76 -8.74 5.11
C CYS A 13 3.44 -8.88 5.90
N GLU A 14 3.37 -9.86 6.81
CA GLU A 14 2.24 -10.05 7.72
C GLU A 14 1.93 -8.77 8.53
N GLN A 15 2.96 -8.13 9.08
CA GLN A 15 2.79 -6.88 9.82
C GLN A 15 2.35 -5.70 8.93
N ALA A 16 2.80 -5.67 7.66
CA ALA A 16 2.36 -4.65 6.71
C ALA A 16 0.89 -4.84 6.32
N GLU A 17 0.44 -6.08 6.12
CA GLU A 17 -0.97 -6.42 5.89
C GLU A 17 -1.83 -5.97 7.07
N GLN A 18 -1.42 -6.26 8.31
CA GLN A 18 -2.12 -5.80 9.51
C GLN A 18 -2.24 -4.27 9.55
N SER A 19 -1.15 -3.56 9.26
CA SER A 19 -1.15 -2.10 9.23
C SER A 19 -2.07 -1.53 8.14
N LEU A 20 -2.18 -2.19 6.98
CA LEU A 20 -3.10 -1.76 5.93
C LEU A 20 -4.55 -2.08 6.27
N ALA A 21 -4.83 -3.23 6.89
CA ALA A 21 -6.16 -3.56 7.40
C ALA A 21 -6.64 -2.52 8.42
N GLU A 22 -5.79 -2.09 9.35
CA GLU A 22 -6.12 -1.01 10.27
C GLU A 22 -6.38 0.33 9.55
N LEU A 23 -5.64 0.63 8.47
CA LEU A 23 -5.87 1.84 7.68
C LEU A 23 -7.14 1.75 6.81
N GLU A 24 -7.51 0.56 6.37
CA GLU A 24 -8.78 0.28 5.71
C GLU A 24 -9.95 0.58 6.64
N GLU A 25 -9.92 0.06 7.87
CA GLU A 25 -10.95 0.34 8.88
C GLU A 25 -11.02 1.84 9.24
N GLU A 26 -9.86 2.50 9.41
CA GLU A 26 -9.80 3.91 9.80
C GLU A 26 -10.18 4.90 8.69
N ARG A 27 -9.92 4.56 7.43
CA ARG A 27 -9.93 5.54 6.31
C ARG A 27 -10.69 5.09 5.08
N GLY A 28 -11.24 3.88 5.06
CA GLY A 28 -11.83 3.28 3.85
C GLY A 28 -10.79 3.08 2.75
N LEU A 29 -9.56 2.73 3.12
CA LEU A 29 -8.48 2.46 2.16
C LEU A 29 -8.79 1.17 1.38
N ASP A 30 -8.93 1.28 0.06
CA ASP A 30 -9.09 0.13 -0.83
C ASP A 30 -7.72 -0.48 -1.22
N TRP A 31 -7.48 -1.73 -0.83
CA TRP A 31 -6.24 -2.45 -1.09
C TRP A 31 -6.45 -3.97 -1.23
N ARG A 32 -5.47 -4.65 -1.83
CA ARG A 32 -5.40 -6.12 -1.91
C ARG A 32 -3.96 -6.61 -1.78
N ALA A 33 -3.77 -7.85 -1.33
CA ALA A 33 -2.47 -8.53 -1.35
C ALA A 33 -2.29 -9.39 -2.61
N ILE A 34 -1.06 -9.48 -3.11
CA ILE A 34 -0.65 -10.43 -4.17
C ILE A 34 0.62 -11.13 -3.71
N ASP A 35 0.61 -12.46 -3.80
CA ASP A 35 1.79 -13.29 -3.60
C ASP A 35 2.72 -13.15 -4.82
N ILE A 36 3.93 -12.65 -4.58
CA ILE A 36 4.97 -12.47 -5.58
C ILE A 36 5.34 -13.78 -6.29
N ASP A 37 5.24 -14.92 -5.59
CA ASP A 37 5.64 -16.21 -6.15
C ASP A 37 4.57 -16.77 -7.10
N THR A 38 3.37 -16.15 -7.15
CA THR A 38 2.27 -16.53 -8.06
C THR A 38 2.24 -15.73 -9.36
N ASP A 39 2.97 -14.61 -9.45
CA ASP A 39 2.94 -13.72 -10.61
C ASP A 39 4.33 -13.16 -10.93
N ALA A 40 4.91 -13.64 -12.04
CA ALA A 40 6.22 -13.24 -12.52
C ALA A 40 6.33 -11.74 -12.87
N ALA A 41 5.20 -11.03 -13.07
CA ALA A 41 5.21 -9.59 -13.33
C ALA A 41 5.82 -8.79 -12.16
N PHE A 42 5.84 -9.34 -10.95
CA PHE A 42 6.36 -8.69 -9.76
C PHE A 42 7.72 -9.22 -9.31
N ALA A 43 8.35 -10.13 -10.05
CA ALA A 43 9.63 -10.77 -9.67
C ALA A 43 10.73 -9.76 -9.32
N GLN A 44 10.73 -8.59 -9.96
CA GLN A 44 11.64 -7.47 -9.72
C GLN A 44 11.58 -6.89 -8.29
N TYR A 45 10.55 -7.22 -7.51
CA TYR A 45 10.36 -6.73 -6.13
C TYR A 45 10.79 -7.72 -5.05
N SER A 46 11.38 -8.87 -5.42
CA SER A 46 11.70 -9.95 -4.49
C SER A 46 12.55 -9.52 -3.28
N ASP A 47 13.47 -8.59 -3.48
CA ASP A 47 14.37 -8.11 -2.41
C ASP A 47 13.80 -6.92 -1.62
N ASP A 48 12.67 -6.36 -2.05
CA ASP A 48 12.07 -5.13 -1.50
C ASP A 48 10.79 -5.39 -0.69
N LEU A 49 10.41 -6.65 -0.50
CA LEU A 49 9.16 -7.04 0.13
C LEU A 49 9.06 -6.56 1.60
N PRO A 50 7.89 -6.10 2.04
CA PRO A 50 6.67 -5.89 1.26
C PRO A 50 6.73 -4.60 0.42
N VAL A 51 6.11 -4.62 -0.76
CA VAL A 51 6.02 -3.45 -1.66
C VAL A 51 4.58 -3.00 -1.81
N LEU A 52 4.30 -1.75 -1.45
CA LEU A 52 2.98 -1.14 -1.65
C LEU A 52 2.97 -0.38 -2.99
N LEU A 53 2.06 -0.76 -3.87
CA LEU A 53 1.79 -0.10 -5.15
C LEU A 53 0.52 0.75 -5.06
N ARG A 54 0.54 1.93 -5.67
CA ARG A 54 -0.64 2.74 -6.00
C ARG A 54 -0.80 2.77 -7.51
N ASP A 55 -1.88 2.18 -8.01
CA ASP A 55 -2.17 2.14 -9.45
C ASP A 55 -0.96 1.65 -10.28
N GLY A 56 -0.31 0.58 -9.79
CA GLY A 56 0.86 -0.06 -10.42
C GLY A 56 2.21 0.61 -10.13
N ARG A 57 2.27 1.72 -9.38
CA ARG A 57 3.52 2.42 -9.04
C ARG A 57 3.92 2.23 -7.58
N PRO A 58 5.17 1.88 -7.26
CA PRO A 58 5.60 1.70 -5.87
C PRO A 58 5.62 3.02 -5.11
N VAL A 59 4.99 3.01 -3.93
CA VAL A 59 4.93 4.14 -2.98
C VAL A 59 5.57 3.83 -1.63
N ALA A 60 5.75 2.55 -1.29
CA ALA A 60 6.52 2.11 -0.12
C ALA A 60 7.17 0.74 -0.39
N ARG A 61 8.29 0.47 0.27
CA ARG A 61 9.08 -0.78 0.23
C ARG A 61 9.65 -1.05 1.62
N LEU A 62 9.92 -2.32 1.94
CA LEU A 62 10.65 -2.73 3.15
C LEU A 62 10.09 -2.12 4.45
N THR A 63 8.77 -2.00 4.56
CA THR A 63 8.15 -1.39 5.75
C THR A 63 6.83 -2.05 6.11
N SER A 64 6.70 -2.35 7.40
CA SER A 64 5.45 -2.73 8.05
C SER A 64 4.88 -1.64 8.95
N SER A 65 5.54 -0.48 9.04
CA SER A 65 5.11 0.57 9.96
C SER A 65 3.83 1.20 9.45
N LYS A 66 2.74 1.08 10.22
CA LYS A 66 1.49 1.81 9.97
C LYS A 66 1.71 3.30 9.73
N ALA A 67 2.63 3.94 10.47
CA ALA A 67 2.91 5.37 10.27
C ALA A 67 3.59 5.66 8.92
N ALA A 68 4.45 4.76 8.42
CA ALA A 68 5.04 4.89 7.10
C ALA A 68 4.00 4.65 6.01
N LEU A 69 3.22 3.58 6.13
CA LEU A 69 2.14 3.23 5.20
C LEU A 69 1.05 4.30 5.16
N ALA A 70 0.71 4.88 6.31
CA ALA A 70 -0.21 6.00 6.42
C ALA A 70 0.26 7.23 5.65
N ARG A 71 1.57 7.52 5.61
CA ARG A 71 2.13 8.63 4.84
C ARG A 71 2.12 8.32 3.35
N ALA A 72 2.46 7.08 2.98
CA ALA A 72 2.47 6.64 1.58
C ALA A 72 1.06 6.64 0.96
N THR A 73 0.02 6.45 1.77
CA THR A 73 -1.39 6.40 1.33
C THR A 73 -2.14 7.72 1.47
N GLN A 74 -1.53 8.78 2.00
CA GLN A 74 -2.20 10.07 2.18
C GLN A 74 -2.51 10.74 0.83
N PRO A 75 -3.72 11.31 0.67
CA PRO A 75 -4.00 12.20 -0.44
C PRO A 75 -3.09 13.42 -0.34
N ASN A 76 -2.50 13.81 -1.47
CA ASN A 76 -1.67 15.01 -1.51
C ASN A 76 -2.52 16.27 -1.17
N LEU A 77 -1.85 17.34 -0.73
CA LEU A 77 -2.52 18.56 -0.27
C LEU A 77 -3.49 19.12 -1.34
N TRP A 78 -3.11 18.99 -2.62
CA TRP A 78 -3.94 19.36 -3.76
C TRP A 78 -5.24 18.55 -3.84
N GLN A 79 -5.22 17.22 -3.68
CA GLN A 79 -6.43 16.39 -3.66
C GLN A 79 -7.39 16.78 -2.52
N ARG A 80 -6.85 17.18 -1.37
CA ARG A 80 -7.67 17.66 -0.26
C ARG A 80 -8.34 19.01 -0.60
N LEU A 81 -7.60 19.92 -1.22
CA LEU A 81 -8.11 21.23 -1.62
C LEU A 81 -9.14 21.15 -2.75
N VAL A 82 -8.91 20.35 -3.80
CA VAL A 82 -9.90 20.21 -4.89
C VAL A 82 -11.15 19.44 -4.47
N SER A 83 -11.05 18.50 -3.51
CA SER A 83 -12.24 17.82 -2.97
C SER A 83 -13.09 18.75 -2.09
N SER A 84 -12.49 19.76 -1.48
CA SER A 84 -13.19 20.82 -0.74
C SER A 84 -13.74 21.94 -1.63
N LEU A 85 -13.21 22.10 -2.84
CA LEU A 85 -13.74 23.01 -3.86
C LEU A 85 -14.60 22.22 -4.86
N HIS A 86 -15.81 21.84 -4.44
CA HIS A 86 -16.93 21.72 -5.38
C HIS A 86 -17.23 23.13 -5.92
N ILE A 87 -16.46 23.59 -6.91
CA ILE A 87 -16.82 24.76 -7.70
C ILE A 87 -17.95 24.32 -8.62
N ASN A 88 -19.15 24.75 -8.27
CA ASN A 88 -20.35 24.67 -9.10
C ASN A 88 -20.19 25.53 -10.38
#